data_AF-X8AHV0-F1
#
_entry.id   AF-X8AHV0-F1
#
_cell.length_a   1.000
_cell.length_b   1.000
_cell.length_c   1.000
_cell.angle_alpha   90.00
_cell.angle_beta   90.00
_cell.angle_gamma   90.00
#
_symmetry.space_group_name_H-M   'P 1'
#
loop_
_entity.id
_entity.type
_entity.pdbx_description
1 polymer ?
#
loop_
_entity_poly.entity_id
_entity_poly.type
_entity_poly.pdbx_seq_one_letter_code
_entity_poly.pdbx_strand_id
1 'polypeptide(L)'
;MNTISVLQRIEGASTAKRVGTDALSPAFAQLLPMAFPKAELVDGELAMRAARRIKTPEEVAALRAAISVAEAGLAAAVAELRPGVSENMLAGVLLEAMAAGGVSTPSTQDVAWVTSPEHPWRREATMGGCGRRPGRLLRGRARRRLHRRGRPDLAGRRA
;
A
#
# COMPACT_ATOMS: atom_id res chain seq x y z
N MET A 1 -33.13 -6.07 10.75
CA MET A 1 -32.32 -4.88 11.12
C MET A 1 -31.77 -4.29 9.84
N ASN A 2 -32.07 -3.02 9.54
CA ASN A 2 -31.56 -2.35 8.34
C ASN A 2 -30.53 -1.27 8.71
N THR A 3 -29.71 -0.83 7.77
CA THR A 3 -28.61 0.12 8.03
C THR A 3 -29.10 1.41 8.68
N ILE A 4 -30.27 1.93 8.28
CA ILE A 4 -30.85 3.16 8.85
C ILE A 4 -31.22 3.00 10.32
N SER A 5 -31.80 1.86 10.70
CA SER A 5 -32.12 1.55 12.10
C SER A 5 -30.88 1.44 12.98
N VAL A 6 -29.71 1.12 12.40
CA VAL A 6 -28.43 1.14 13.12
C VAL A 6 -27.95 2.57 13.32
N LEU A 7 -27.99 3.39 12.27
CA LEU A 7 -27.53 4.79 12.32
C LEU A 7 -28.38 5.63 13.29
N GLN A 8 -29.69 5.40 13.36
CA GLN A 8 -30.59 6.08 14.29
C GLN A 8 -30.26 5.81 15.78
N ARG A 9 -29.50 4.74 16.08
CA ARG A 9 -29.07 4.42 17.45
C ARG A 9 -27.78 5.12 17.86
N ILE A 10 -27.11 5.81 16.93
CA ILE A 10 -25.94 6.62 17.25
C ILE A 10 -26.39 7.78 18.14
N GLU A 11 -25.72 7.95 19.28
CA GLU A 11 -25.97 9.08 20.17
C GLU A 11 -25.81 10.40 19.40
N GLY A 12 -26.82 11.26 19.47
CA GLY A 12 -26.84 12.53 18.75
C GLY A 12 -27.23 12.46 17.27
N ALA A 13 -27.63 11.29 16.72
CA ALA A 13 -28.03 11.19 15.32
C ALA A 13 -29.17 12.16 14.94
N SER A 14 -30.18 12.29 15.80
CA SER A 14 -31.33 13.17 15.57
C SER A 14 -31.04 14.66 15.77
N THR A 15 -29.88 15.01 16.33
CA THR A 15 -29.49 16.39 16.70
C THR A 15 -28.24 16.88 15.98
N ALA A 16 -27.50 15.99 15.32
CA ALA A 16 -26.31 16.32 14.55
C ALA A 16 -26.63 17.39 13.49
N LYS A 17 -25.80 18.43 13.44
CA LYS A 17 -25.95 19.53 12.48
C LYS A 17 -25.23 19.27 11.15
N ARG A 18 -24.17 18.47 11.19
CA ARG A 18 -23.34 18.15 10.02
C ARG A 18 -22.91 16.69 10.09
N VAL A 19 -23.02 15.99 8.97
CA VAL A 19 -22.57 14.60 8.82
C VAL A 19 -21.64 14.53 7.62
N GLY A 20 -20.38 14.19 7.86
CA GLY A 20 -19.37 14.05 6.81
C GLY A 20 -19.45 12.67 6.15
N THR A 21 -19.39 12.61 4.83
CA THR A 21 -19.25 11.36 4.06
C THR A 21 -18.01 11.43 3.17
N ASP A 22 -17.23 10.35 3.11
CA ASP A 22 -16.05 10.23 2.22
C ASP A 22 -16.39 9.52 0.91
N ALA A 23 -17.42 8.67 0.93
CA ALA A 23 -18.10 8.12 -0.23
C ALA A 23 -19.60 8.01 0.03
N LEU A 24 -20.40 8.39 -0.96
CA LEU A 24 -21.86 8.35 -0.85
C LEU A 24 -22.50 7.87 -2.16
N SER A 25 -23.23 6.75 -2.10
CA SER A 25 -24.03 6.31 -3.24
C SER A 25 -25.32 7.15 -3.34
N PRO A 26 -25.89 7.32 -4.54
CA PRO A 26 -27.15 8.06 -4.72
C PRO A 26 -28.29 7.54 -3.84
N ALA A 27 -28.37 6.22 -3.65
CA ALA A 27 -29.37 5.59 -2.79
C ALA A 27 -29.19 6.00 -1.31
N PHE A 28 -27.95 5.98 -0.81
CA PHE A 28 -27.69 6.38 0.58
C PHE A 28 -27.88 7.89 0.80
N ALA A 29 -27.65 8.72 -0.21
CA ALA A 29 -27.93 10.15 -0.12
C ALA A 29 -29.42 10.43 0.20
N GLN A 30 -30.33 9.59 -0.29
CA GLN A 30 -31.77 9.70 0.00
C GLN A 30 -32.16 9.13 1.36
N LEU A 31 -31.43 8.13 1.86
CA LEU A 31 -31.77 7.44 3.11
C LEU A 31 -31.13 8.07 4.36
N LEU A 32 -29.95 8.68 4.24
CA LEU A 32 -29.26 9.31 5.37
C LEU A 32 -30.09 10.38 6.11
N PRO A 33 -30.91 11.22 5.44
CA PRO A 33 -31.81 12.15 6.13
C PRO A 33 -32.81 11.47 7.09
N MET A 34 -33.15 10.20 6.88
CA MET A 34 -34.01 9.45 7.81
C MET A 34 -33.30 9.14 9.14
N ALA A 35 -31.97 9.02 9.14
CA ALA A 35 -31.16 8.80 10.33
C ALA A 35 -30.69 10.12 10.96
N PHE A 36 -30.38 11.11 10.13
CA PHE A 36 -29.84 12.41 10.53
C PHE A 36 -30.71 13.57 10.03
N PRO A 37 -31.95 13.72 10.54
CA PRO A 37 -32.95 14.63 9.98
C PRO A 37 -32.60 16.12 10.06
N LYS A 38 -31.63 16.48 10.92
CA LYS A 38 -31.19 17.88 11.12
C LYS A 38 -29.80 18.15 10.53
N ALA A 39 -29.19 17.15 9.90
CA ALA A 39 -27.82 17.25 9.44
C ALA A 39 -27.74 17.70 7.99
N GLU A 40 -26.81 18.61 7.73
CA GLU A 40 -26.28 18.84 6.40
C GLU A 40 -25.23 17.75 6.09
N LEU A 41 -25.35 17.11 4.91
CA LEU A 41 -24.32 16.18 4.43
C LEU A 41 -23.17 16.98 3.82
N VAL A 42 -21.95 16.75 4.31
CA VAL A 42 -20.75 17.49 3.89
C VAL A 42 -19.64 16.53 3.45
N ASP A 43 -18.65 17.05 2.71
CA ASP A 43 -17.45 16.28 2.37
C ASP A 43 -16.65 15.94 3.64
N GLY A 44 -16.59 14.65 3.97
CA GLY A 44 -15.85 14.09 5.09
C GLY A 44 -14.40 13.73 4.77
N GLU A 45 -14.01 13.68 3.50
CA GLU A 45 -12.70 13.18 3.08
C GLU A 45 -11.56 14.05 3.62
N LEU A 46 -11.75 15.37 3.71
CA LEU A 46 -10.75 16.28 4.27
C LEU A 46 -10.45 15.98 5.75
N ALA A 47 -11.51 15.77 6.54
CA ALA A 47 -11.38 15.43 7.96
C ALA A 47 -10.73 14.03 8.12
N MET A 48 -11.16 13.07 7.31
CA MET A 48 -10.57 11.72 7.30
C MET A 48 -9.10 11.71 6.89
N ARG A 49 -8.70 12.49 5.89
CA ARG A 49 -7.28 12.66 5.50
C ARG A 49 -6.46 13.28 6.62
N ALA A 50 -6.98 14.29 7.31
CA ALA A 50 -6.30 14.90 8.44
C ALA A 50 -6.10 13.89 9.58
N ALA A 51 -7.14 13.13 9.93
CA ALA A 51 -7.05 12.08 10.95
C ALA A 51 -6.07 10.96 10.55
N ARG A 52 -6.16 10.44 9.32
CA ARG A 52 -5.31 9.34 8.83
C ARG A 52 -3.82 9.71 8.74
N ARG A 53 -3.47 11.00 8.74
CA ARG A 53 -2.09 11.50 8.65
C ARG A 53 -1.24 11.14 9.87
N ILE A 54 -1.82 11.24 11.07
CA ILE A 54 -1.10 11.00 12.33
C ILE A 54 -1.50 9.63 12.84
N LYS A 55 -0.52 8.73 12.97
CA LYS A 55 -0.74 7.36 13.42
C LYS A 55 -0.57 7.24 14.93
N THR A 56 -1.48 6.51 15.57
CA THR A 56 -1.27 6.12 16.97
C THR A 56 -0.13 5.11 17.09
N PRO A 57 0.47 4.93 18.28
CA PRO A 57 1.50 3.92 18.50
C PRO A 57 1.04 2.50 18.09
N GLU A 58 -0.22 2.16 18.35
CA GLU A 58 -0.83 0.86 18.03
C GLU A 58 -0.98 0.69 16.52
N GLU A 59 -1.43 1.72 15.80
CA GLU A 59 -1.48 1.69 14.33
C GLU A 59 -0.07 1.49 13.73
N VAL A 60 0.94 2.17 14.27
CA VAL A 60 2.33 1.99 13.82
C VAL A 60 2.81 0.57 14.09
N ALA A 61 2.49 -0.01 15.24
CA ALA A 61 2.83 -1.41 15.54
C ALA A 61 2.16 -2.38 14.56
N ALA A 62 0.88 -2.18 14.25
CA ALA A 62 0.16 -2.99 13.26
C ALA A 62 0.77 -2.86 11.85
N LEU A 63 1.15 -1.65 11.43
CA LEU A 63 1.83 -1.42 10.16
C LEU A 63 3.18 -2.15 10.09
N ARG A 64 3.96 -2.16 11.18
CA ARG A 64 5.23 -2.90 11.23
C ARG A 64 5.02 -4.40 11.08
N ALA A 65 4.02 -4.96 11.74
CA ALA A 65 3.67 -6.38 11.58
C ALA A 65 3.27 -6.70 10.14
N ALA A 66 2.44 -5.85 9.52
CA ALA A 66 2.05 -6.01 8.11
C ALA A 66 3.26 -5.92 7.16
N ILE A 67 4.21 -5.01 7.42
CA ILE A 67 5.45 -4.89 6.65
C ILE A 67 6.27 -6.18 6.76
N SER A 68 6.42 -6.76 7.95
CA SER A 68 7.18 -8.00 8.10
C SER A 68 6.61 -9.17 7.29
N VAL A 69 5.28 -9.26 7.17
CA VAL A 69 4.64 -10.26 6.29
C VAL A 69 4.91 -9.96 4.81
N ALA A 70 4.82 -8.69 4.41
CA ALA A 70 5.13 -8.28 3.03
C ALA A 70 6.61 -8.54 2.67
N GLU A 71 7.54 -8.30 3.59
CA GLU A 71 8.97 -8.59 3.42
C GLU A 71 9.23 -10.09 3.26
N ALA A 72 8.54 -10.94 4.03
CA ALA A 72 8.62 -12.39 3.87
C ALA A 72 8.11 -12.84 2.50
N GLY A 73 6.96 -12.31 2.04
CA GLY A 73 6.43 -12.59 0.71
C GLY A 73 7.35 -12.13 -0.42
N LEU A 74 7.94 -10.93 -0.28
CA LEU A 74 8.92 -10.42 -1.23
C LEU A 74 10.19 -11.29 -1.26
N ALA A 75 10.69 -11.71 -0.09
CA ALA A 75 11.87 -12.57 0.00
C ALA A 75 11.65 -13.92 -0.69
N ALA A 76 10.47 -14.52 -0.53
CA ALA A 76 10.08 -15.75 -1.22
C ALA A 76 10.09 -15.58 -2.76
N ALA A 77 9.46 -14.52 -3.27
CA ALA A 77 9.44 -14.27 -4.71
C ALA A 77 10.84 -13.95 -5.28
N VAL A 78 11.67 -13.23 -4.54
CA VAL A 78 13.07 -12.96 -4.94
C VAL A 78 13.90 -14.24 -5.00
N ALA A 79 13.66 -15.21 -4.11
CA ALA A 79 14.35 -16.50 -4.13
C ALA A 79 14.04 -17.32 -5.40
N GLU A 80 12.84 -17.19 -5.95
CA GLU A 80 12.41 -17.86 -7.19
C GLU A 80 12.80 -17.09 -8.47
N LEU A 81 13.40 -15.91 -8.33
CA LEU A 81 13.72 -15.05 -9.47
C LEU A 81 14.86 -15.61 -10.32
N ARG A 82 14.52 -16.15 -11.48
CA ARG A 82 15.49 -16.66 -12.47
C ARG A 82 14.98 -16.50 -13.91
N PRO A 83 15.87 -16.50 -14.91
CA PRO A 83 15.47 -16.46 -16.31
C PRO A 83 14.43 -17.54 -16.64
N GLY A 84 13.37 -17.14 -17.35
CA GLY A 84 12.30 -18.04 -17.76
C GLY A 84 11.11 -18.13 -16.80
N VAL A 85 11.20 -17.57 -15.59
CA VAL A 85 10.05 -17.43 -14.68
C VAL A 85 9.21 -16.22 -15.10
N SER A 86 7.89 -16.38 -15.13
CA SER A 86 6.94 -15.31 -15.49
C SER A 86 6.64 -14.40 -14.30
N GLU A 87 6.24 -13.16 -14.59
CA GLU A 87 5.76 -12.20 -13.59
C GLU A 87 4.61 -12.78 -12.74
N ASN A 88 3.65 -13.46 -13.38
CA ASN A 88 2.53 -14.10 -12.69
C ASN A 88 2.97 -15.20 -11.72
N MET A 89 4.03 -15.96 -12.05
CA MET A 89 4.55 -17.00 -11.15
C MET A 89 5.18 -16.36 -9.91
N LEU A 90 5.98 -15.30 -10.09
CA LEU A 90 6.55 -14.54 -8.97
C LEU A 90 5.45 -13.91 -8.11
N ALA A 91 4.40 -13.38 -8.74
CA ALA A 91 3.24 -12.86 -8.05
C ALA A 91 2.50 -13.94 -7.24
N GLY A 92 2.34 -15.14 -7.81
CA GLY A 92 1.78 -16.30 -7.11
C GLY A 92 2.58 -16.66 -5.85
N VAL A 93 3.91 -16.80 -5.96
CA VAL A 93 4.79 -17.12 -4.83
C VAL A 93 4.68 -16.06 -3.73
N LEU A 94 4.68 -14.78 -4.09
CA LEU A 94 4.53 -13.70 -3.13
C LEU A 94 3.18 -13.76 -2.41
N LEU A 95 2.09 -13.91 -3.16
CA LEU A 95 0.73 -13.93 -2.61
C LEU A 95 0.49 -15.16 -1.72
N GLU A 96 1.04 -16.32 -2.09
CA GLU A 96 1.00 -17.54 -1.27
C GLU A 96 1.67 -17.31 0.09
N ALA A 97 2.89 -16.76 0.08
CA ALA A 97 3.63 -16.46 1.31
C ALA A 97 2.92 -15.40 2.17
N MET A 98 2.33 -14.37 1.56
CA MET A 98 1.54 -13.36 2.29
C MET A 98 0.26 -13.96 2.88
N ALA A 99 -0.43 -14.84 2.14
CA ALA A 99 -1.62 -15.52 2.62
C ALA A 99 -1.29 -16.45 3.80
N ALA A 100 -0.17 -17.18 3.74
CA ALA A 100 0.34 -17.98 4.87
C ALA A 100 0.66 -17.11 6.09
N GLY A 101 1.07 -15.85 5.89
CA GLY A 101 1.26 -14.84 6.95
C GLY A 101 -0.03 -14.18 7.46
N GLY A 102 -1.22 -14.61 7.00
CA GLY A 102 -2.52 -14.12 7.46
C GLY A 102 -3.12 -12.97 6.65
N VAL A 103 -2.55 -12.65 5.48
CA VAL A 103 -3.13 -11.62 4.59
C VAL A 103 -4.30 -12.22 3.79
N SER A 104 -5.51 -11.72 4.01
CA SER A 104 -6.69 -12.12 3.24
C SER A 104 -6.87 -11.30 1.95
N THR A 105 -6.54 -10.01 2.01
CA THR A 105 -6.66 -9.09 0.87
C THR A 105 -5.38 -8.25 0.74
N PRO A 106 -4.53 -8.51 -0.25
CA PRO A 106 -3.35 -7.70 -0.49
C PRO A 106 -3.75 -6.29 -0.95
N SER A 107 -2.94 -5.29 -0.63
CA SER A 107 -3.20 -3.89 -1.00
C SER A 107 -3.13 -3.64 -2.51
N THR A 108 -2.33 -4.43 -3.23
CA THR A 108 -2.17 -4.39 -4.70
C THR A 108 -1.89 -5.79 -5.21
N GLN A 109 -2.43 -6.13 -6.39
CA GLN A 109 -2.22 -7.43 -7.03
C GLN A 109 -1.09 -7.42 -8.07
N ASP A 110 -0.68 -6.23 -8.53
CA ASP A 110 0.44 -6.02 -9.45
C ASP A 110 1.78 -6.03 -8.69
N VAL A 111 2.23 -7.18 -8.22
CA VAL A 111 3.42 -7.26 -7.33
C VAL A 111 4.74 -7.48 -8.07
N ALA A 112 4.70 -7.87 -9.35
CA ALA A 112 5.88 -8.06 -10.19
C ALA A 112 5.63 -7.55 -11.62
N TRP A 113 6.55 -6.76 -12.16
CA TRP A 113 6.53 -6.30 -13.56
C TRP A 113 7.94 -6.02 -14.07
N VAL A 114 8.12 -6.13 -15.39
CA VAL A 114 9.34 -5.80 -16.10
C VAL A 114 9.27 -4.36 -16.62
N THR A 115 10.37 -3.63 -16.44
CA THR A 115 10.54 -2.27 -16.96
C THR A 115 11.61 -2.25 -18.04
N SER A 116 11.39 -1.47 -19.11
CA SER A 116 12.42 -1.17 -20.12
C SER A 116 13.57 -0.40 -19.47
N PRO A 117 14.84 -0.75 -19.75
CA PRO A 117 15.98 0.07 -19.32
C PRO A 117 16.06 1.44 -19.97
N GLU A 118 15.45 1.60 -21.15
CA GLU A 118 15.35 2.87 -21.86
C GLU A 118 14.24 3.76 -21.26
N HIS A 119 13.17 3.15 -20.71
CA HIS A 119 12.05 3.84 -20.06
C HIS A 119 11.68 3.18 -18.72
N PRO A 120 12.50 3.35 -17.66
CA PRO A 120 12.36 2.59 -16.40
C PRO A 120 11.08 2.87 -15.61
N TRP A 121 10.36 3.93 -15.94
CA TRP A 121 9.04 4.27 -15.35
C TRP A 121 7.86 3.68 -16.14
N ARG A 122 8.08 3.11 -17.32
CA ARG A 122 7.04 2.53 -18.17
C ARG A 122 7.00 1.02 -17.96
N ARG A 123 5.82 0.51 -17.58
CA ARG A 123 5.53 -0.93 -17.65
C ARG A 123 5.55 -1.35 -19.11
N GLU A 124 6.35 -2.36 -19.46
CA GLU A 124 6.17 -3.00 -20.76
C GLU A 124 4.83 -3.74 -20.72
N ALA A 125 4.00 -3.54 -21.75
CA ALA A 125 2.68 -4.16 -21.80
C ALA A 125 2.84 -5.68 -21.93
N THR A 126 2.70 -6.42 -20.82
CA THR A 126 2.44 -7.86 -20.86
C THR A 126 0.97 -8.06 -21.20
N MET A 127 0.62 -7.87 -22.47
CA MET A 127 -0.66 -8.32 -22.99
C MET A 127 -0.72 -9.85 -22.87
N GLY A 128 -1.36 -10.35 -21.81
CA GLY A 128 -2.09 -11.63 -21.77
C GLY A 128 -1.38 -12.90 -22.25
N GLY A 129 -0.05 -12.94 -22.37
CA GLY A 129 0.62 -14.09 -22.95
C GLY A 129 2.12 -14.00 -22.82
N CYS A 130 2.69 -15.05 -22.24
CA CYS A 130 4.08 -15.51 -22.35
C CYS A 130 4.96 -14.71 -23.33
N GLY A 131 5.44 -13.55 -22.91
CA GLY A 131 6.41 -12.74 -23.64
C GLY A 131 7.83 -13.20 -23.31
N ARG A 132 8.19 -14.44 -23.66
CA ARG A 132 9.59 -14.89 -23.63
C ARG A 132 10.42 -13.97 -24.52
N ARG A 133 11.19 -13.06 -23.93
CA ARG A 133 12.44 -12.57 -24.53
C ARG A 133 13.60 -13.19 -23.75
N PRO A 134 14.26 -14.23 -24.28
CA PRO A 134 15.45 -14.77 -23.63
C PRO A 134 16.54 -13.69 -23.66
N GLY A 135 17.00 -13.23 -22.49
CA GLY A 135 18.23 -12.45 -22.37
C GLY A 135 18.22 -11.15 -21.57
N ARG A 136 17.09 -10.62 -21.07
CA ARG A 136 17.15 -9.44 -20.17
C ARG A 136 17.35 -9.87 -18.71
N LEU A 137 18.60 -9.79 -18.28
CA LEU A 137 19.06 -9.94 -16.90
C LEU A 137 18.37 -8.91 -15.98
N LEU A 138 17.68 -9.37 -14.94
CA LEU A 138 17.38 -8.54 -13.77
C LEU A 138 18.68 -8.35 -12.98
N ARG A 139 19.45 -7.30 -13.30
CA ARG A 139 20.62 -6.93 -12.49
C ARG A 139 20.14 -6.30 -11.18
N GLY A 140 20.10 -7.10 -10.12
CA GLY A 140 20.09 -6.59 -8.75
C GLY A 140 21.35 -5.76 -8.46
N ARG A 141 21.22 -4.45 -8.27
CA ARG A 141 22.28 -3.63 -7.67
C ARG A 141 21.96 -3.38 -6.19
N ALA A 142 22.35 -4.32 -5.34
CA ALA A 142 22.58 -4.03 -3.93
C ALA A 142 23.83 -3.13 -3.82
N ARG A 143 23.65 -1.80 -3.72
CA ARG A 143 24.75 -0.89 -3.35
C ARG A 143 24.85 -0.84 -1.83
N ARG A 144 25.61 -1.77 -1.25
CA ARG A 144 26.08 -1.72 0.15
C ARG A 144 27.15 -0.61 0.24
N ARG A 145 26.80 0.60 0.71
CA ARG A 145 27.78 1.62 1.08
C ARG A 145 28.40 1.24 2.44
N LEU A 146 29.53 0.55 2.41
CA LEU A 146 30.42 0.49 3.57
C LEU A 146 31.24 1.78 3.61
N HIS A 147 30.85 2.71 4.48
CA HIS A 147 31.71 3.83 4.86
C HIS A 147 32.85 3.30 5.74
N ARG A 148 34.02 3.03 5.14
CA ARG A 148 35.29 3.02 5.88
C ARG A 148 35.60 4.47 6.27
N ARG A 149 35.52 4.78 7.56
CA ARG A 149 36.12 5.99 8.16
C ARG A 149 37.64 5.83 8.10
N GLY A 150 38.29 6.60 7.23
CA GLY A 150 39.73 6.88 7.26
C GLY A 150 39.95 8.29 7.81
N ARG A 151 40.88 8.43 8.75
CA ARG A 151 41.23 9.61 9.55
C ARG A 151 41.69 10.81 8.71
N PRO A 152 41.55 12.07 9.21
CA PRO A 152 42.16 13.23 8.57
C PRO A 152 43.64 13.36 8.93
N ASP A 153 44.48 13.59 7.91
CA ASP A 153 45.86 14.05 8.09
C ASP A 153 45.87 15.52 8.51
N LEU A 154 46.35 15.78 9.73
CA LEU A 154 46.77 17.09 10.20
C LEU A 154 48.28 17.21 9.94
N ALA A 155 48.65 17.70 8.76
CA ALA A 155 50.00 18.15 8.49
C ALA A 155 50.09 19.67 8.72
N GLY A 156 50.76 20.04 9.81
CA GLY A 156 50.99 21.41 10.19
C GLY A 156 51.80 22.21 9.16
N ARG A 157 51.41 23.47 9.00
CA ARG A 157 52.30 24.55 8.58
C ARG A 157 52.25 25.64 9.64
N ARG A 158 53.36 25.78 10.37
CA ARG A 158 53.80 27.03 11.00
C ARG A 158 55.18 27.32 10.44
N ALA A 159 55.31 28.47 9.82
CA ALA A 159 56.44 29.40 9.91
C ALA A 159 55.88 30.76 9.51
#